data_AF-A0A9J6ZN81-F1
#
_entry.id   AF-A0A9J6ZN81-F1
#
_cell.length_a   1.000
_cell.length_b   1.000
_cell.length_c   1.000
_cell.angle_alpha   90.00
_cell.angle_beta   90.00
_cell.angle_gamma   90.00
#
_symmetry.space_group_name_H-M   'P 1'
#
loop_
_entity.id
_entity.type
_entity.pdbx_description
1 polymer ?
#
loop_
_entity_poly.entity_id
_entity_poly.type
_entity_poly.pdbx_seq_one_letter_code
_entity_poly.pdbx_strand_id
1 'polypeptide(L)'
;MSDELKSKSIWGFFLSIKSILLFFLVFILPLAIATSIQFVPGYWINGAYMFFAVSAIILTTEVVLYLWMWALGNAYYKASPVREMFSNKAFRLFVWIPLLVTVLFIAFWVYGASTIYMGKLSAANMLYSTLLYAIPLQLIFMIGKFYCFYFTAKLLKSAETGKKARFENFTKEFILLLFFPIGLWFIQPRINKLYRQLTIW
;
A
#
# COMPACT_ATOMS: atom_id res chain seq x y z
N MET A 1 21.66 0.43 -19.10
CA MET A 1 21.10 0.46 -17.73
C MET A 1 20.05 1.55 -17.56
N SER A 2 20.11 2.65 -18.32
CA SER A 2 19.07 3.68 -18.35
C SER A 2 17.80 3.31 -19.15
N ASP A 3 17.84 2.29 -20.03
CA ASP A 3 16.68 1.94 -20.88
C ASP A 3 15.56 1.14 -20.19
N GLU A 4 15.84 0.29 -19.20
CA GLU A 4 14.78 -0.46 -18.48
C GLU A 4 13.88 0.44 -17.61
N LEU A 5 14.39 1.60 -17.20
CA LEU A 5 13.65 2.59 -16.41
C LEU A 5 13.11 3.75 -17.26
N LYS A 6 13.58 3.91 -18.52
CA LYS A 6 13.19 5.01 -19.39
C LYS A 6 11.78 4.78 -19.96
N SER A 7 10.85 5.48 -19.34
CA SER A 7 9.72 6.15 -20.01
C SER A 7 8.48 5.34 -20.44
N LYS A 8 8.45 4.00 -20.42
CA LYS A 8 7.20 3.23 -20.71
C LYS A 8 6.86 2.08 -19.76
N SER A 9 7.62 1.92 -18.67
CA SER A 9 7.30 0.93 -17.64
C SER A 9 6.38 1.50 -16.56
N ILE A 10 5.50 0.67 -16.01
CA ILE A 10 4.64 1.01 -14.87
C ILE A 10 5.44 1.58 -13.69
N TRP A 11 6.71 1.18 -13.55
CA TRP A 11 7.62 1.68 -12.52
C TRP A 11 8.02 3.14 -12.74
N GLY A 12 8.33 3.51 -13.99
CA GLY A 12 8.68 4.89 -14.34
C GLY A 12 7.50 5.86 -14.11
N PHE A 13 6.27 5.39 -14.36
CA PHE A 13 5.06 6.14 -14.03
C PHE A 13 5.00 6.48 -12.53
N PHE A 14 5.08 5.48 -11.64
CA PHE A 14 5.02 5.71 -10.19
C PHE A 14 6.20 6.54 -9.64
N LEU A 15 7.38 6.47 -10.26
CA LEU A 15 8.55 7.25 -9.83
C LEU A 15 8.54 8.71 -10.31
N SER A 16 7.73 9.04 -11.33
CA SER A 16 7.65 10.39 -11.91
C SER A 16 6.33 11.10 -11.63
N ILE A 17 5.31 10.38 -11.15
CA ILE A 17 3.98 10.91 -10.86
C ILE A 17 4.04 12.10 -9.89
N LYS A 18 3.17 13.09 -10.10
CA LYS A 18 3.02 14.22 -9.17
C LYS A 18 2.46 13.73 -7.84
N SER A 19 2.94 14.29 -6.73
CA SER A 19 2.46 13.96 -5.38
C SER A 19 0.95 14.12 -5.25
N ILE A 20 0.39 15.17 -5.84
CA ILE A 20 -1.04 15.45 -5.88
C ILE A 20 -1.79 14.34 -6.62
N LEU A 21 -1.31 13.92 -7.79
CA LEU A 21 -1.99 12.87 -8.57
C LEU A 21 -1.95 11.51 -7.84
N LEU A 22 -0.83 11.16 -7.21
CA LEU A 22 -0.74 9.96 -6.38
C LEU A 22 -1.69 10.03 -5.17
N PHE A 23 -1.79 11.19 -4.52
CA PHE A 23 -2.76 11.44 -3.45
C PHE A 23 -4.20 11.28 -3.94
N PHE A 24 -4.53 11.80 -5.12
CA PHE A 24 -5.84 11.61 -5.73
C PHE A 24 -6.15 10.13 -5.97
N LEU A 25 -5.20 9.37 -6.53
CA LEU A 25 -5.38 7.95 -6.86
C LEU A 25 -5.54 7.06 -5.63
N VAL A 26 -4.75 7.31 -4.57
CA VAL A 26 -4.72 6.42 -3.40
C VAL A 26 -5.68 6.87 -2.29
N PHE A 27 -6.20 8.10 -2.34
CA PHE A 27 -7.08 8.60 -1.27
C PHE A 27 -8.38 9.21 -1.79
N ILE A 28 -8.31 10.28 -2.58
CA ILE A 28 -9.53 11.03 -2.95
C ILE A 28 -10.46 10.20 -3.84
N LEU A 29 -9.93 9.50 -4.83
CA LEU A 29 -10.73 8.68 -5.74
C LEU A 29 -11.41 7.52 -4.98
N PRO A 30 -10.70 6.69 -4.19
CA PRO A 30 -11.33 5.67 -3.34
C PRO A 30 -12.38 6.25 -2.39
N LEU A 31 -12.09 7.39 -1.74
CA LEU A 31 -13.00 8.03 -0.80
C LEU A 31 -14.27 8.55 -1.50
N ALA A 32 -14.12 9.20 -2.65
CA ALA A 32 -15.25 9.70 -3.44
C ALA A 32 -16.15 8.55 -3.90
N ILE A 33 -15.57 7.45 -4.39
CA ILE A 33 -16.35 6.27 -4.79
C ILE A 33 -17.04 5.66 -3.56
N ALA A 34 -16.32 5.44 -2.45
CA ALA A 34 -16.88 4.83 -1.25
C ALA A 34 -18.03 5.66 -0.64
N THR A 35 -17.90 6.99 -0.64
CA THR A 35 -18.94 7.89 -0.13
C THR A 35 -20.11 8.04 -1.11
N SER A 36 -19.87 8.00 -2.42
CA SER A 36 -20.93 8.06 -3.43
C SER A 36 -21.95 6.92 -3.29
N ILE A 37 -21.50 5.73 -2.85
CA ILE A 37 -22.36 4.56 -2.59
C ILE A 37 -23.43 4.87 -1.54
N GLN A 38 -23.16 5.77 -0.58
CA GLN A 38 -24.12 6.15 0.47
C GLN A 38 -25.28 7.01 -0.05
N PHE A 39 -25.15 7.62 -1.23
CA PHE A 39 -26.16 8.48 -1.83
C PHE A 39 -27.06 7.75 -2.83
N VAL A 40 -26.80 6.47 -3.09
CA VAL A 40 -27.63 5.67 -3.98
C VAL A 40 -28.83 5.12 -3.19
N PRO A 41 -30.07 5.30 -3.66
CA PRO A 41 -31.23 4.83 -2.92
C PRO A 41 -31.18 3.32 -2.68
N GLY A 42 -31.50 2.87 -1.46
CA GLY A 42 -31.30 1.48 -1.03
C GLY A 42 -32.03 0.41 -1.85
N TYR A 43 -33.09 0.78 -2.59
CA TYR A 43 -33.79 -0.13 -3.50
C TYR A 43 -33.04 -0.38 -4.82
N TRP A 44 -32.04 0.45 -5.15
CA TRP A 44 -31.15 0.24 -6.30
C TRP A 44 -29.92 -0.61 -5.94
N ILE A 45 -29.60 -0.78 -4.66
CA ILE A 45 -28.41 -1.51 -4.25
C ILE A 45 -28.75 -2.71 -3.36
N ASN A 46 -28.42 -3.89 -3.87
CA ASN A 46 -28.32 -5.10 -3.06
C ASN A 46 -27.14 -4.97 -2.07
N GLY A 47 -27.34 -5.30 -0.79
CA GLY A 47 -26.29 -5.25 0.24
C GLY A 47 -25.02 -6.03 -0.15
N ALA A 48 -25.15 -7.10 -0.95
CA ALA A 48 -24.01 -7.82 -1.51
C ALA A 48 -23.15 -6.93 -2.43
N TYR A 49 -23.79 -6.11 -3.29
CA TYR A 49 -23.08 -5.20 -4.19
C TYR A 49 -22.30 -4.14 -3.42
N MET A 50 -22.86 -3.51 -2.38
CA MET A 50 -22.10 -2.57 -1.54
C MET A 50 -20.85 -3.21 -0.96
N PHE A 51 -21.01 -4.44 -0.44
CA PHE A 51 -19.94 -5.15 0.22
C PHE A 51 -18.78 -5.49 -0.73
N PHE A 52 -19.08 -5.99 -1.93
CA PHE A 52 -18.07 -6.27 -2.95
C PHE A 52 -17.46 -4.99 -3.52
N ALA A 53 -18.25 -3.94 -3.75
CA ALA A 53 -17.74 -2.67 -4.25
C ALA A 53 -16.76 -2.02 -3.27
N VAL A 54 -17.11 -1.92 -1.99
CA VAL A 54 -16.23 -1.38 -0.95
C VAL A 54 -14.95 -2.21 -0.81
N SER A 55 -15.07 -3.54 -0.79
CA SER A 55 -13.92 -4.44 -0.73
C SER A 55 -12.99 -4.29 -1.93
N ALA A 56 -13.55 -4.16 -3.14
CA ALA A 56 -12.79 -3.96 -4.37
C ALA A 56 -12.07 -2.61 -4.39
N ILE A 57 -12.70 -1.55 -3.86
CA ILE A 57 -12.09 -0.22 -3.73
C ILE A 57 -10.89 -0.27 -2.78
N ILE A 58 -11.06 -0.90 -1.60
CA ILE A 58 -9.98 -1.05 -0.61
C ILE A 58 -8.81 -1.83 -1.22
N LEU A 59 -9.10 -2.99 -1.83
CA LEU A 59 -8.07 -3.83 -2.45
C LEU A 59 -7.32 -3.08 -3.56
N THR A 60 -8.04 -2.37 -4.41
CA THR A 60 -7.44 -1.59 -5.51
C THR A 60 -6.54 -0.48 -4.96
N THR A 61 -6.99 0.21 -3.92
CA THR A 61 -6.21 1.26 -3.25
C THR A 61 -4.91 0.73 -2.68
N GLU A 62 -4.97 -0.41 -1.99
CA GLU A 62 -3.78 -1.06 -1.46
C GLU A 62 -2.85 -1.52 -2.57
N VAL A 63 -3.37 -2.14 -3.63
CA VAL A 63 -2.57 -2.56 -4.78
C VAL A 63 -1.82 -1.36 -5.37
N VAL A 64 -2.49 -0.21 -5.58
CA VAL A 64 -1.82 1.01 -6.08
C VAL A 64 -0.71 1.47 -5.11
N LEU A 65 -0.98 1.49 -3.81
CA LEU A 65 0.02 1.89 -2.79
C LEU A 65 1.24 0.96 -2.79
N TYR A 66 1.02 -0.36 -2.82
CA TYR A 66 2.09 -1.34 -2.77
C TYR A 66 2.84 -1.44 -4.12
N LEU A 67 2.17 -1.20 -5.25
CA LEU A 67 2.83 -1.03 -6.55
C LEU A 67 3.74 0.19 -6.55
N TRP A 68 3.30 1.32 -5.97
CA TRP A 68 4.13 2.49 -5.77
C TRP A 68 5.35 2.18 -4.89
N MET A 69 5.16 1.51 -3.75
CA MET A 69 6.29 1.08 -2.90
C MET A 69 7.21 0.11 -3.62
N TRP A 70 6.67 -0.79 -4.43
CA TRP A 70 7.48 -1.72 -5.23
C TRP A 70 8.30 -1.00 -6.28
N ALA A 71 7.73 0.01 -6.96
CA ALA A 71 8.46 0.85 -7.90
C ALA A 71 9.70 1.46 -7.23
N LEU A 72 9.56 1.95 -5.99
CA LEU A 72 10.67 2.48 -5.22
C LEU A 72 11.62 1.37 -4.74
N GLY A 73 11.11 0.41 -3.97
CA GLY A 73 11.91 -0.60 -3.26
C GLY A 73 12.51 -1.70 -4.13
N ASN A 74 12.09 -1.80 -5.38
CA ASN A 74 12.64 -2.75 -6.34
C ASN A 74 13.23 -2.05 -7.57
N ALA A 75 12.46 -1.22 -8.29
CA ALA A 75 12.97 -0.63 -9.54
C ALA A 75 14.01 0.47 -9.27
N TYR A 76 13.68 1.46 -8.43
CA TYR A 76 14.65 2.49 -8.05
C TYR A 76 15.84 1.89 -7.29
N TYR A 77 15.58 0.99 -6.33
CA TYR A 77 16.64 0.26 -5.60
C TYR A 77 17.67 -0.41 -6.54
N LYS A 78 17.22 -1.08 -7.61
CA LYS A 78 18.12 -1.77 -8.54
C LYS A 78 19.00 -0.82 -9.36
N ALA A 79 18.49 0.36 -9.68
CA ALA A 79 19.21 1.36 -10.48
C ALA A 79 20.04 2.34 -9.65
N SER A 80 19.85 2.34 -8.33
CA SER A 80 20.54 3.23 -7.41
C SER A 80 21.79 2.56 -6.83
N PRO A 81 22.87 3.31 -6.54
CA PRO A 81 24.05 2.79 -5.82
C PRO A 81 23.70 2.28 -4.41
N VAL A 82 22.52 2.60 -3.89
CA VAL A 82 22.03 2.08 -2.59
C VAL A 82 21.93 0.55 -2.58
N ARG A 83 21.85 -0.11 -3.75
CA ARG A 83 21.85 -1.58 -3.88
C ARG A 83 23.02 -2.25 -3.14
N GLU A 84 24.16 -1.59 -3.07
CA GLU A 84 25.36 -2.13 -2.41
C GLU A 84 25.32 -1.98 -0.88
N MET A 85 24.44 -1.13 -0.34
CA MET A 85 24.40 -0.80 1.09
C MET A 85 23.60 -1.78 1.94
N PHE A 86 22.53 -2.36 1.38
CA PHE A 86 21.65 -3.34 2.04
C PHE A 86 20.77 -4.06 1.03
N SER A 87 20.30 -5.26 1.37
CA SER A 87 19.45 -6.10 0.50
C SER A 87 17.97 -5.70 0.51
N ASN A 88 17.28 -5.84 -0.63
CA ASN A 88 15.82 -5.69 -0.75
C ASN A 88 15.04 -7.02 -0.71
N LYS A 89 15.69 -8.17 -0.46
CA LYS A 89 15.03 -9.49 -0.50
C LYS A 89 13.84 -9.60 0.46
N ALA A 90 14.03 -9.17 1.71
CA ALA A 90 12.95 -9.18 2.70
C ALA A 90 11.81 -8.23 2.31
N PHE A 91 12.11 -7.04 1.76
CA PHE A 91 11.08 -6.14 1.25
C PHE A 91 10.23 -6.78 0.16
N ARG A 92 10.87 -7.48 -0.79
CA ARG A 92 10.14 -8.18 -1.85
C ARG A 92 9.17 -9.25 -1.33
N LEU A 93 9.45 -9.86 -0.18
CA LEU A 93 8.53 -10.79 0.47
C LEU A 93 7.43 -10.04 1.23
N PHE A 94 7.81 -9.04 2.03
CA PHE A 94 6.90 -8.34 2.93
C PHE A 94 5.86 -7.47 2.21
N VAL A 95 6.11 -7.02 0.97
CA VAL A 95 5.10 -6.30 0.16
C VAL A 95 3.87 -7.16 -0.13
N TRP A 96 4.05 -8.48 -0.26
CA TRP A 96 2.93 -9.39 -0.52
C TRP A 96 2.10 -9.70 0.72
N ILE A 97 2.68 -9.56 1.92
CA ILE A 97 1.99 -9.93 3.18
C ILE A 97 0.71 -9.10 3.37
N PRO A 98 0.72 -7.75 3.33
CA PRO A 98 -0.49 -6.96 3.47
C PRO A 98 -1.54 -7.27 2.40
N LEU A 99 -1.13 -7.43 1.14
CA LEU A 99 -2.05 -7.76 0.04
C LEU A 99 -2.74 -9.10 0.25
N LEU A 100 -1.98 -10.14 0.63
CA LEU A 100 -2.53 -11.47 0.90
C LEU A 100 -3.46 -11.45 2.11
N VAL A 101 -3.08 -10.75 3.18
CA VAL A 101 -3.93 -10.63 4.37
C VAL A 101 -5.23 -9.89 4.04
N THR A 102 -5.18 -8.81 3.25
CA THR A 102 -6.40 -8.10 2.83
C THR A 102 -7.34 -9.00 2.03
N VAL A 103 -6.81 -9.82 1.13
CA VAL A 103 -7.62 -10.81 0.39
C VAL A 103 -8.24 -11.85 1.34
N LEU A 104 -7.45 -12.38 2.30
CA LEU A 104 -7.95 -13.31 3.31
C LEU A 104 -9.01 -12.67 4.22
N PHE A 105 -8.83 -11.39 4.56
CA PHE A 105 -9.77 -10.63 5.37
C PHE A 105 -11.09 -10.43 4.61
N ILE A 106 -11.04 -10.02 3.35
CA ILE A 106 -12.23 -9.91 2.49
C ILE A 106 -12.93 -11.28 2.39
N ALA A 107 -12.20 -12.37 2.15
CA ALA A 107 -12.76 -13.71 2.08
C ALA A 107 -13.42 -14.14 3.39
N PHE A 108 -12.79 -13.87 4.53
CA PHE A 108 -13.33 -14.12 5.87
C PHE A 108 -14.67 -13.37 6.07
N TRP A 109 -14.72 -12.10 5.69
CA TRP A 109 -15.90 -11.26 5.82
C TRP A 109 -17.04 -11.70 4.87
N VAL A 110 -16.74 -12.06 3.62
CA VAL A 110 -17.74 -12.61 2.66
C VAL A 110 -18.32 -13.93 3.19
N TYR A 111 -17.46 -14.82 3.68
CA TYR A 111 -17.88 -16.10 4.26
C TYR A 111 -18.72 -15.91 5.53
N GLY A 112 -18.32 -15.00 6.42
CA GLY A 112 -19.09 -14.68 7.63
C GLY A 112 -20.47 -14.12 7.31
N ALA A 113 -20.55 -13.14 6.40
CA ALA A 113 -21.82 -12.52 6.01
C ALA A 113 -22.78 -13.53 5.36
N SER A 114 -22.29 -14.38 4.46
CA SER A 114 -23.10 -15.42 3.79
C SER A 114 -23.62 -16.47 4.76
N THR A 115 -22.79 -16.94 5.70
CA THR A 115 -23.20 -17.97 6.67
C THR A 115 -24.21 -17.45 7.71
N ILE A 116 -24.12 -16.18 8.09
CA ILE A 116 -25.14 -15.50 8.91
C ILE A 116 -26.47 -15.39 8.14
N TYR A 117 -26.43 -14.96 6.88
CA TYR A 117 -27.63 -14.84 6.06
C TYR A 117 -28.36 -16.18 5.90
N MET A 118 -27.62 -17.29 5.81
CA MET A 118 -28.18 -18.64 5.76
C MET A 118 -28.68 -19.17 7.11
N GLY A 119 -28.61 -18.39 8.19
CA GLY A 119 -29.00 -18.80 9.54
C GLY A 119 -28.10 -19.87 10.17
N LYS A 120 -26.91 -20.12 9.59
CA LYS A 120 -25.99 -21.19 10.02
C LYS A 120 -24.96 -20.74 11.04
N LEU A 121 -24.85 -19.44 11.29
CA LEU A 121 -23.85 -18.85 12.18
C LEU A 121 -24.52 -17.86 13.15
N SER A 122 -24.32 -18.03 14.45
CA SER A 122 -24.75 -17.06 15.46
C SER A 122 -23.77 -15.88 15.55
N ALA A 123 -24.23 -14.74 16.05
CA ALA A 123 -23.37 -13.59 16.31
C ALA A 123 -22.23 -13.91 17.30
N ALA A 124 -22.46 -14.77 18.28
CA ALA A 124 -21.45 -15.22 19.24
C ALA A 124 -20.32 -16.01 18.55
N ASN A 125 -20.66 -16.90 17.61
CA ASN A 125 -19.68 -17.65 16.83
C ASN A 125 -18.86 -16.74 15.92
N MET A 126 -19.47 -15.69 15.36
CA MET A 126 -18.75 -14.69 14.55
C MET A 126 -17.79 -13.85 15.40
N LEU A 127 -18.18 -13.46 16.62
CA LEU A 127 -17.30 -12.76 17.53
C LEU A 127 -16.07 -13.63 17.87
N TYR A 128 -16.31 -14.90 18.22
CA TYR A 128 -15.24 -15.86 18.52
C TYR A 128 -14.28 -16.05 17.34
N SER A 129 -14.80 -16.25 16.13
CA SER A 129 -13.96 -16.40 14.93
C SER A 129 -13.18 -15.12 14.58
N THR A 130 -13.75 -13.95 14.85
CA THR A 130 -13.06 -12.66 14.66
C THR A 130 -11.88 -12.53 15.62
N LEU A 131 -12.06 -12.86 16.90
CA LEU A 131 -10.97 -12.83 17.89
C LEU A 131 -9.86 -13.82 17.55
N LEU A 132 -10.22 -15.02 17.10
CA LEU A 132 -9.27 -16.09 16.84
C LEU A 132 -8.51 -15.93 15.51
N TYR A 133 -9.15 -15.40 14.46
CA TYR A 133 -8.58 -15.37 13.11
C TYR A 133 -8.35 -13.94 12.60
N ALA A 134 -9.35 -13.06 12.70
CA ALA A 134 -9.25 -11.73 12.12
C ALA A 134 -8.23 -10.84 12.85
N ILE A 135 -8.15 -10.91 14.18
CA ILE A 135 -7.16 -10.14 14.96
C ILE A 135 -5.73 -10.56 14.65
N PRO A 136 -5.34 -11.86 14.70
CA PRO A 136 -3.97 -12.25 14.34
C PRO A 136 -3.61 -11.90 12.89
N LEU A 137 -4.55 -12.07 11.95
CA LEU A 137 -4.35 -11.62 10.57
C LEU A 137 -4.07 -10.12 10.51
N GLN A 138 -4.83 -9.30 11.23
CA GLN A 138 -4.61 -7.85 11.29
C GLN A 138 -3.22 -7.48 11.85
N LEU A 139 -2.72 -8.23 12.83
CA LEU A 139 -1.36 -8.01 13.35
C LEU A 139 -0.28 -8.36 12.30
N ILE A 140 -0.45 -9.47 11.58
CA ILE A 140 0.44 -9.86 10.48
C ILE A 140 0.44 -8.78 9.39
N PHE A 141 -0.74 -8.24 9.06
CA PHE A 141 -0.88 -7.11 8.14
C PHE A 141 -0.09 -5.90 8.62
N MET A 142 -0.22 -5.52 9.90
CA MET A 142 0.50 -4.38 10.47
C MET A 142 2.02 -4.57 10.40
N ILE A 143 2.52 -5.76 10.73
CA ILE A 143 3.95 -6.10 10.64
C ILE A 143 4.44 -5.95 9.18
N GLY A 144 3.69 -6.52 8.23
CA GLY A 144 3.95 -6.40 6.80
C GLY A 144 4.05 -4.94 6.33
N LYS A 145 3.04 -4.15 6.70
CA LYS A 145 2.92 -2.73 6.34
C LYS A 145 4.03 -1.89 6.96
N PHE A 146 4.30 -2.06 8.25
CA PHE A 146 5.36 -1.31 8.94
C PHE A 146 6.75 -1.64 8.39
N TYR A 147 7.01 -2.91 8.04
CA TYR A 147 8.26 -3.25 7.39
C TYR A 147 8.41 -2.58 6.02
N CYS A 148 7.33 -2.54 5.22
CA CYS A 148 7.34 -1.83 3.93
C CYS A 148 7.62 -0.34 4.12
N PHE A 149 7.03 0.29 5.13
CA PHE A 149 7.26 1.71 5.43
C PHE A 149 8.70 1.95 5.90
N TYR A 150 9.20 1.09 6.79
CA TYR A 150 10.58 1.12 7.26
C TYR A 150 11.56 1.04 6.10
N PHE A 151 11.36 0.08 5.18
CA PHE A 151 12.25 -0.12 4.05
C PHE A 151 12.21 1.06 3.08
N THR A 152 11.01 1.54 2.72
CA THR A 152 10.81 2.71 1.84
C THR A 152 11.47 3.96 2.43
N ALA A 153 11.27 4.25 3.72
CA ALA A 153 11.89 5.38 4.40
C ALA A 153 13.42 5.29 4.44
N LYS A 154 13.94 4.10 4.80
CA LYS A 154 15.38 3.82 4.82
C LYS A 154 16.02 3.97 3.44
N LEU A 155 15.36 3.46 2.41
CA LEU A 155 15.80 3.57 1.02
C LEU A 155 15.86 5.01 0.56
N LEU A 156 14.78 5.76 0.78
CA LEU A 156 14.72 7.18 0.43
C LEU A 156 15.85 7.96 1.09
N LYS A 157 16.04 7.78 2.40
CA LYS A 157 17.09 8.51 3.13
C LYS A 157 18.50 8.11 2.73
N SER A 158 18.72 6.83 2.46
CA SER A 158 20.04 6.34 2.02
C SER A 158 20.38 6.84 0.62
N ALA A 159 19.37 6.94 -0.25
CA ALA A 159 19.52 7.47 -1.60
C ALA A 159 19.87 8.96 -1.61
N GLU A 160 19.27 9.76 -0.73
CA GLU A 160 19.56 11.20 -0.66
C GLU A 160 20.92 11.51 -0.04
N THR A 161 21.33 10.73 0.96
CA THR A 161 22.58 10.99 1.69
C THR A 161 23.78 10.29 1.08
N GLY A 162 23.57 9.36 0.15
CA GLY A 162 24.61 8.51 -0.41
C GLY A 162 25.27 7.58 0.62
N LYS A 163 24.69 7.45 1.82
CA LYS A 163 25.22 6.63 2.92
C LYS A 163 24.09 5.76 3.49
N LYS A 164 24.45 4.62 4.08
CA LYS A 164 23.48 3.72 4.73
C LYS A 164 22.81 4.42 5.91
N ALA A 165 21.51 4.72 5.78
CA ALA A 165 20.77 5.43 6.81
C ALA A 165 20.48 4.52 8.04
N ARG A 166 20.73 5.06 9.25
CA ARG A 166 20.27 4.50 10.53
C ARG A 166 18.84 4.95 10.82
N PHE A 167 18.12 4.23 11.68
CA PHE A 167 16.71 4.49 11.97
C PHE A 167 16.42 5.95 12.40
N GLU A 168 17.28 6.49 13.26
CA GLU A 168 17.22 7.89 13.72
C GLU A 168 17.25 8.89 12.56
N ASN A 169 17.98 8.58 11.48
CA ASN A 169 18.15 9.46 10.35
C ASN A 169 16.91 9.52 9.44
N PHE A 170 16.04 8.50 9.48
CA PHE A 170 14.84 8.42 8.65
C PHE A 170 13.52 8.33 9.43
N THR A 171 13.55 8.60 10.73
CA THR A 171 12.36 8.52 11.59
C THR A 171 11.25 9.47 11.09
N LYS A 172 11.61 10.65 10.58
CA LYS A 172 10.66 11.61 10.00
C LYS A 172 9.95 11.02 8.78
N GLU A 173 10.69 10.40 7.87
CA GLU A 173 10.16 9.76 6.66
C GLU A 173 9.25 8.57 7.02
N PHE A 174 9.63 7.78 8.01
CA PHE A 174 8.81 6.68 8.51
C PHE A 174 7.49 7.18 9.10
N ILE A 175 7.54 8.22 9.94
CA ILE A 175 6.34 8.85 10.51
C ILE A 175 5.45 9.44 9.41
N LEU A 176 6.03 10.10 8.40
CA LEU A 176 5.27 10.61 7.26
C LEU A 176 4.53 9.47 6.52
N LEU A 177 5.16 8.31 6.31
CA LEU A 177 4.49 7.15 5.72
C LEU A 177 3.38 6.57 6.60
N LEU A 178 3.50 6.66 7.94
CA LEU A 178 2.45 6.27 8.88
C LEU A 178 1.23 7.20 8.79
N PHE A 179 1.46 8.52 8.69
CA PHE A 179 0.41 9.52 8.49
C PHE A 179 -0.02 9.64 7.02
N PHE A 180 -0.27 8.49 6.40
CA PHE A 180 -0.88 8.43 5.08
C PHE A 180 -2.29 9.02 5.11
N PRO A 181 -2.73 9.81 4.12
CA PRO A 181 -2.06 10.12 2.84
C PRO A 181 -1.14 11.35 2.85
N ILE A 182 -1.12 12.15 3.93
CA ILE A 182 -0.41 13.43 4.01
C ILE A 182 1.10 13.26 3.73
N GLY A 183 1.69 12.16 4.20
CA GLY A 183 3.09 11.83 3.92
C GLY A 183 3.49 11.82 2.45
N LEU A 184 2.56 11.50 1.53
CA LEU A 184 2.85 11.46 0.10
C LEU A 184 3.24 12.82 -0.47
N TRP A 185 2.68 13.91 0.06
CA TRP A 185 3.01 15.26 -0.40
C TRP A 185 4.47 15.63 -0.14
N PHE A 186 5.05 15.10 0.94
CA PHE A 186 6.44 15.36 1.29
C PHE A 186 7.39 14.33 0.67
N ILE A 187 6.96 13.07 0.57
CA ILE A 187 7.81 11.97 0.12
C ILE A 187 7.92 11.92 -1.41
N GLN A 188 6.81 12.05 -2.14
CA GLN A 188 6.82 11.89 -3.60
C GLN A 188 7.71 12.91 -4.32
N PRO A 189 7.74 14.21 -3.98
CA PRO A 189 8.63 15.17 -4.65
C PRO A 189 10.11 14.82 -4.50
N ARG A 190 10.49 14.23 -3.36
CA ARG A 190 11.86 13.77 -3.08
C ARG A 190 12.22 12.58 -3.97
N ILE A 191 11.30 11.61 -4.10
CA ILE A 191 11.44 10.50 -5.06
C ILE A 191 11.60 11.03 -6.49
N ASN A 192 10.77 11.98 -6.92
CA ASN A 192 10.85 12.56 -8.26
C ASN A 192 12.20 13.27 -8.52
N LYS A 193 12.81 13.88 -7.49
CA LYS A 193 14.14 14.48 -7.59
C LYS A 193 15.22 13.41 -7.78
N LEU A 194 15.19 12.35 -6.97
CA LEU A 194 16.12 11.23 -7.05
C LEU A 194 15.99 10.48 -8.39
N TYR A 195 14.76 10.28 -8.87
CA TYR A 195 14.52 9.61 -10.14
C TYR A 195 15.08 10.41 -11.32
N ARG A 196 14.90 11.74 -11.33
CA ARG A 196 15.51 12.62 -12.36
C ARG A 196 17.03 12.56 -12.35
N GLN A 197 17.65 12.47 -11.18
CA GLN A 197 19.10 12.32 -11.09
C GLN A 197 19.59 11.02 -11.72
N LEU A 198 18.80 9.94 -11.67
CA LEU A 198 19.16 8.67 -12.30
C LEU A 198 18.94 8.65 -13.82
N THR A 199 18.10 9.52 -14.38
CA THR A 199 17.77 9.52 -15.81
C THR A 199 18.55 10.54 -16.64
N ILE A 200 19.24 11.49 -15.99
CA ILE A 200 20.08 12.51 -16.64
C ILE A 200 21.49 11.98 -16.97
N TRP A 201 21.89 10.84 -16.39
CA TRP A 201 23.08 10.07 -16.76
C TRP A 201 22.70 8.82 -17.59
#